data_AF-A0A812N9R4-F1
#
_entry.id   AF-A0A812N9R4-F1
#
_cell.length_a   1.000
_cell.length_b   1.000
_cell.length_c   1.000
_cell.angle_alpha   90.00
_cell.angle_beta   90.00
_cell.angle_gamma   90.00
#
_symmetry.space_group_name_H-M   'P 1'
#
loop_
_entity.id
_entity.type
_entity.pdbx_description
1 polymer ?
#
loop_
_entity_poly.entity_id
_entity_poly.type
_entity_poly.pdbx_seq_one_letter_code
_entity_poly.pdbx_strand_id
1 'polypeptide(L)'
;MRVTEPAAVLRAIAKHRDFNEANAVDTFGYTLLILAASKGMSQVCHAILDRDDFVGVNAQDKWGATALHWAADQDLANVCEKILSHPEFVEGNRRAWSFAFEDKTALDVALHRNCKAAAEVIRRHVGPPK
;
A
#
# COMPACT_ATOMS: atom_id res chain seq x y z
N MET A 1 -32.31 -4.58 -8.71
CA MET A 1 -31.17 -5.43 -8.30
C MET A 1 -29.99 -4.51 -8.03
N ARG A 2 -29.47 -4.48 -6.80
CA ARG A 2 -28.22 -3.76 -6.52
C ARG A 2 -27.11 -4.57 -7.15
N VAL A 3 -26.60 -4.12 -8.29
CA VAL A 3 -25.38 -4.67 -8.87
C VAL A 3 -24.28 -4.34 -7.85
N THR A 4 -23.87 -5.32 -7.05
CA THR A 4 -22.77 -5.14 -6.12
C THR A 4 -21.51 -4.92 -6.96
N GLU A 5 -20.95 -3.72 -6.92
CA GLU A 5 -19.70 -3.43 -7.62
C GLU A 5 -18.61 -4.41 -7.15
N PRO A 6 -17.76 -4.93 -8.04
CA PRO A 6 -16.72 -5.92 -7.68
C PRO A 6 -15.85 -5.47 -6.51
N ALA A 7 -15.56 -4.16 -6.43
CA ALA A 7 -14.83 -3.55 -5.33
C ALA A 7 -15.54 -3.67 -3.97
N ALA A 8 -16.88 -3.61 -3.94
CA ALA A 8 -17.64 -3.75 -2.71
C ALA A 8 -17.61 -5.19 -2.17
N VAL A 9 -17.59 -6.18 -3.07
CA VAL A 9 -17.43 -7.60 -2.69
C VAL A 9 -16.02 -7.86 -2.17
N LEU A 10 -14.98 -7.39 -2.88
CA LEU A 10 -13.59 -7.56 -2.45
C LEU A 10 -13.32 -6.90 -1.09
N ARG A 11 -13.88 -5.71 -0.86
CA ARG A 11 -13.81 -5.03 0.43
C ARG A 11 -14.49 -5.82 1.54
N ALA A 12 -15.66 -6.40 1.27
CA ALA A 12 -16.38 -7.22 2.25
C ALA A 12 -15.61 -8.48 2.62
N ILE A 13 -15.02 -9.17 1.65
CA ILE A 13 -14.16 -10.34 1.86
C ILE A 13 -12.93 -9.95 2.68
N ALA A 14 -12.22 -8.90 2.28
CA ALA A 14 -11.01 -8.46 2.96
C ALA A 14 -11.26 -8.09 4.43
N LYS A 15 -12.44 -7.57 4.78
CA LYS A 15 -12.80 -7.23 6.17
C LYS A 15 -13.32 -8.43 6.98
N HIS A 16 -13.72 -9.52 6.33
CA HIS A 16 -14.36 -10.65 7.00
C HIS A 16 -13.36 -11.40 7.90
N ARG A 17 -13.73 -11.70 9.15
CA ARG A 17 -12.83 -12.38 10.10
C ARG A 17 -12.39 -13.77 9.61
N ASP A 18 -13.25 -14.48 8.89
CA ASP A 18 -12.95 -15.81 8.35
C ASP A 18 -11.98 -15.78 7.14
N PHE A 19 -11.66 -14.58 6.62
CA PHE A 19 -10.64 -14.44 5.61
C PHE A 19 -9.25 -14.47 6.26
N ASN A 20 -8.64 -15.65 6.27
CA ASN A 20 -7.38 -15.92 6.96
C ASN A 20 -6.13 -15.60 6.11
N GLU A 21 -6.30 -15.23 4.85
CA GLU A 21 -5.19 -14.95 3.91
C GLU A 21 -4.79 -13.47 3.85
N ALA A 22 -5.29 -12.63 4.77
CA ALA A 22 -4.94 -11.20 4.82
C ALA A 22 -3.43 -10.93 4.97
N ASN A 23 -2.71 -11.86 5.59
CA ASN A 23 -1.25 -11.83 5.78
C ASN A 23 -0.50 -12.81 4.87
N ALA A 24 -1.19 -13.50 3.95
CA ALA A 24 -0.53 -14.41 3.04
C ALA A 24 0.40 -13.63 2.09
N VAL A 25 1.50 -14.29 1.71
CA VAL A 25 2.47 -13.80 0.72
C VAL A 25 2.54 -14.78 -0.43
N ASP A 26 2.56 -14.26 -1.65
CA ASP A 26 2.82 -15.10 -2.83
C ASP A 26 4.32 -15.38 -3.02
N THR A 27 4.67 -16.12 -4.07
CA THR A 27 6.07 -16.47 -4.40
C THR A 27 6.96 -15.28 -4.74
N PHE A 28 6.38 -14.12 -4.97
CA PHE A 28 7.08 -12.86 -5.27
C PHE A 28 7.04 -11.88 -4.09
N GLY A 29 6.52 -12.30 -2.92
CA GLY A 29 6.41 -11.47 -1.72
C GLY A 29 5.22 -10.51 -1.72
N TYR A 30 4.30 -10.62 -2.69
CA TYR A 30 3.10 -9.78 -2.69
C TYR A 30 2.16 -10.22 -1.57
N THR A 31 1.84 -9.29 -0.67
CA THR A 31 0.70 -9.41 0.24
C THR A 31 -0.56 -8.87 -0.41
N LEU A 32 -1.71 -9.16 0.19
CA LEU A 32 -2.99 -8.59 -0.25
C LEU A 32 -2.97 -7.06 -0.26
N LEU A 33 -2.31 -6.42 0.71
CA LEU A 33 -2.20 -4.95 0.76
C LEU A 33 -1.38 -4.40 -0.41
N ILE A 34 -0.24 -5.05 -0.75
CA ILE A 34 0.60 -4.67 -1.89
C ILE A 34 -0.19 -4.80 -3.20
N LEU A 35 -0.91 -5.92 -3.39
CA LEU A 35 -1.75 -6.15 -4.55
C LEU A 35 -2.86 -5.10 -4.67
N ALA A 36 -3.60 -4.84 -3.58
CA ALA A 36 -4.67 -3.83 -3.56
C ALA A 36 -4.13 -2.42 -3.89
N ALA A 37 -2.99 -2.05 -3.31
CA ALA A 37 -2.34 -0.77 -3.60
C ALA A 37 -1.91 -0.67 -5.07
N SER A 38 -1.27 -1.71 -5.62
CA SER A 38 -0.83 -1.74 -7.03
C SER A 38 -1.96 -1.67 -8.05
N LYS A 39 -3.18 -2.04 -7.64
CA LYS A 39 -4.39 -1.99 -8.47
C LYS A 39 -5.26 -0.76 -8.22
N GLY A 40 -4.81 0.20 -7.39
CA GLY A 40 -5.58 1.41 -7.11
C GLY A 40 -6.81 1.16 -6.22
N MET A 41 -6.90 0.02 -5.53
CA MET A 41 -8.11 -0.40 -4.79
C MET A 41 -8.15 0.21 -3.39
N SER A 42 -8.26 1.54 -3.28
CA SER A 42 -8.15 2.27 -2.00
C SER A 42 -9.07 1.74 -0.91
N GLN A 43 -10.31 1.39 -1.26
CA GLN A 43 -11.29 0.88 -0.29
C GLN A 43 -10.92 -0.50 0.26
N VAL A 44 -10.26 -1.34 -0.54
CA VAL A 44 -9.75 -2.65 -0.11
C VAL A 44 -8.52 -2.44 0.78
N CYS A 45 -7.62 -1.52 0.43
CA CYS A 45 -6.49 -1.16 1.29
C CYS A 45 -6.94 -0.73 2.68
N HIS A 46 -7.93 0.16 2.77
CA HIS A 46 -8.49 0.58 4.07
C HIS A 46 -9.10 -0.59 4.83
N ALA A 47 -9.87 -1.45 4.15
CA ALA A 47 -10.46 -2.61 4.81
C ALA A 47 -9.43 -3.60 5.36
N ILE A 48 -8.26 -3.72 4.74
CA ILE A 48 -7.14 -4.53 5.22
C ILE A 48 -6.44 -3.86 6.40
N LEU A 49 -6.13 -2.56 6.27
CA LEU A 49 -5.44 -1.76 7.30
C LEU A 49 -6.29 -1.55 8.57
N ASP A 50 -7.62 -1.68 8.47
CA ASP A 50 -8.53 -1.62 9.61
C ASP A 50 -8.73 -2.98 10.31
N ARG A 51 -8.03 -4.04 9.89
CA ARG A 51 -8.08 -5.34 10.56
C ARG A 51 -7.11 -5.40 11.74
N ASP A 52 -7.60 -5.86 12.88
CA ASP A 52 -6.79 -6.05 14.09
C ASP A 52 -5.74 -7.17 13.95
N ASP A 53 -5.96 -8.14 13.05
CA ASP A 53 -5.07 -9.28 12.82
C ASP A 53 -4.12 -9.08 11.63
N PHE A 54 -4.13 -7.91 10.98
CA PHE A 54 -3.23 -7.61 9.89
C PHE A 54 -1.86 -7.15 10.42
N VAL A 55 -0.81 -7.87 10.05
CA VAL A 55 0.59 -7.62 10.46
C VAL A 55 1.51 -7.37 9.26
N GLY A 56 0.98 -7.40 8.05
CA GLY A 56 1.73 -7.26 6.79
C GLY A 56 2.05 -5.83 6.36
N VAL A 57 1.94 -4.83 7.24
CA VAL A 57 2.07 -3.40 6.85
C VAL A 57 3.48 -3.02 6.36
N ASN A 58 4.52 -3.69 6.87
CA ASN A 58 5.92 -3.52 6.46
C ASN A 58 6.37 -4.55 5.41
N ALA A 59 5.46 -5.39 4.92
CA ALA A 59 5.81 -6.41 3.95
C ALA A 59 6.36 -5.79 2.66
N GLN A 60 7.23 -6.55 2.00
CA GLN A 60 7.93 -6.14 0.80
C GLN A 60 7.81 -7.24 -0.24
N ASP A 61 7.65 -6.84 -1.49
CA ASP A 61 7.86 -7.75 -2.60
C ASP A 61 9.34 -8.08 -2.80
N LYS A 62 9.65 -8.98 -3.73
CA LYS A 62 11.02 -9.42 -4.03
C LYS A 62 11.96 -8.31 -4.51
N TRP A 63 11.43 -7.15 -4.87
CA TRP A 63 12.23 -5.99 -5.29
C TRP A 63 12.35 -4.94 -4.17
N GLY A 64 11.85 -5.25 -2.98
CA GLY A 64 11.88 -4.38 -1.81
C GLY A 64 10.74 -3.37 -1.76
N ALA A 65 9.78 -3.41 -2.70
CA ALA A 65 8.70 -2.43 -2.73
C ALA A 65 7.62 -2.80 -1.70
N THR A 66 7.26 -1.82 -0.88
CA THR A 66 6.19 -1.91 0.12
C THR A 66 4.85 -1.44 -0.45
N ALA A 67 3.77 -1.68 0.28
CA ALA A 67 2.46 -1.12 -0.08
C ALA A 67 2.47 0.41 -0.26
N LEU A 68 3.36 1.14 0.46
CA LEU A 68 3.52 2.58 0.31
C LEU A 68 4.06 2.97 -1.08
N HIS A 69 5.00 2.21 -1.64
CA HIS A 69 5.53 2.46 -2.99
C HIS A 69 4.42 2.35 -4.05
N TRP A 70 3.60 1.30 -3.95
CA TRP A 70 2.51 1.07 -4.89
C TRP A 70 1.36 2.07 -4.69
N ALA A 71 1.04 2.46 -3.45
CA ALA A 71 0.06 3.50 -3.18
C ALA A 71 0.51 4.87 -3.71
N ALA A 72 1.81 5.16 -3.61
CA ALA A 72 2.43 6.36 -4.18
C ALA A 72 2.37 6.38 -5.72
N ASP A 73 2.67 5.26 -6.38
CA ASP A 73 2.59 5.11 -7.85
C ASP A 73 1.17 5.34 -8.39
N GLN A 74 0.15 5.04 -7.59
CA GLN A 74 -1.27 5.17 -7.92
C GLN A 74 -1.94 6.45 -7.38
N ASP A 75 -1.16 7.40 -6.81
CA ASP A 75 -1.63 8.64 -6.17
C ASP A 75 -2.70 8.44 -5.06
N LEU A 76 -2.64 7.32 -4.34
CA LEU A 76 -3.60 6.98 -3.28
C LEU A 76 -3.27 7.69 -1.96
N ALA A 77 -3.34 9.02 -1.94
CA ALA A 77 -2.92 9.85 -0.81
C ALA A 77 -3.53 9.43 0.53
N ASN A 78 -4.82 9.04 0.54
CA ASN A 78 -5.50 8.56 1.74
C ASN A 78 -4.98 7.22 2.26
N VAL A 79 -4.55 6.32 1.36
CA VAL A 79 -3.93 5.05 1.72
C VAL A 79 -2.51 5.29 2.22
N CYS A 80 -1.74 6.18 1.56
CA CYS A 80 -0.42 6.59 2.03
C CYS A 80 -0.49 7.14 3.46
N GLU A 81 -1.44 8.04 3.74
CA GLU A 81 -1.66 8.61 5.07
C GLU A 81 -1.94 7.50 6.10
N LYS A 82 -2.82 6.56 5.77
CA LYS A 82 -3.21 5.46 6.65
C LYS A 82 -2.05 4.51 6.94
N ILE A 83 -1.23 4.18 5.93
CA ILE A 83 -0.02 3.36 6.10
C ILE A 83 1.00 4.09 6.97
N LEU A 84 1.26 5.37 6.68
CA LEU A 84 2.24 6.18 7.42
C LEU A 84 1.83 6.47 8.87
N SER A 85 0.53 6.54 9.14
CA SER A 85 -0.03 6.68 10.48
C SER A 85 -0.16 5.34 11.22
N HIS A 86 0.12 4.21 10.58
CA HIS A 86 0.03 2.91 11.21
C HIS A 86 1.16 2.74 12.25
N PRO A 87 0.86 2.37 13.51
CA PRO A 87 1.85 2.40 14.60
C PRO A 87 3.04 1.48 14.38
N GLU A 88 2.85 0.37 13.65
CA GLU A 88 3.90 -0.58 13.35
C GLU A 88 4.68 -0.26 12.07
N PHE A 89 4.26 0.72 11.26
CA PHE A 89 4.93 0.99 9.98
C PHE A 89 6.24 1.78 10.17
N VAL A 90 7.34 1.26 9.62
CA VAL A 90 8.69 1.84 9.76
C VAL A 90 9.42 2.02 8.42
N GLU A 91 8.85 1.53 7.32
CA GLU A 91 9.52 1.47 6.01
C GLU A 91 9.29 2.71 5.12
N GLY A 92 9.02 3.87 5.71
CA GLY A 92 8.66 5.09 4.97
C GLY A 92 9.75 5.61 4.01
N ASN A 93 11.02 5.40 4.37
CA ASN A 93 12.20 5.76 3.58
C ASN A 93 12.81 4.58 2.83
N ARG A 94 12.14 3.42 2.82
CA ARG A 94 12.68 2.24 2.16
C ARG A 94 12.88 2.52 0.68
N ARG A 95 14.01 2.07 0.13
CA ARG A 95 14.31 2.12 -1.29
C ARG A 95 13.99 0.79 -1.93
N ALA A 96 13.34 0.82 -3.07
CA ALA A 96 12.93 -0.35 -3.80
C ALA A 96 13.31 -0.26 -5.28
N TRP A 97 13.36 -1.43 -5.91
CA TRP A 97 13.49 -1.57 -7.35
C TRP A 97 12.13 -1.85 -7.97
N SER A 98 11.92 -1.44 -9.21
CA SER A 98 10.84 -1.91 -10.06
C SER A 98 11.30 -1.94 -11.52
N PHE A 99 10.57 -2.62 -12.40
CA PHE A 99 10.81 -2.54 -13.84
C PHE A 99 10.68 -1.10 -14.38
N ALA A 100 10.02 -0.20 -13.64
CA ALA A 100 9.77 1.18 -14.04
C ALA A 100 10.71 2.21 -13.38
N PHE A 101 11.50 1.82 -12.37
CA PHE A 101 12.41 2.72 -11.67
C PHE A 101 13.46 1.96 -10.86
N GLU A 102 14.65 2.53 -10.77
CA GLU A 102 15.77 1.97 -10.00
C GLU A 102 15.95 2.75 -8.69
N ASP A 103 16.06 2.01 -7.59
CA ASP A 103 16.45 2.51 -6.27
C ASP A 103 15.68 3.79 -5.85
N LYS A 104 14.37 3.68 -5.68
CA LYS A 104 13.50 4.80 -5.32
C LYS A 104 12.79 4.57 -4.00
N THR A 105 12.64 5.64 -3.21
CA THR A 105 11.69 5.68 -2.10
C THR A 105 10.27 5.84 -2.63
N ALA A 106 9.25 5.60 -1.79
CA ALA A 106 7.87 5.88 -2.15
C ALA A 106 7.64 7.36 -2.54
N LEU A 107 8.37 8.30 -1.91
CA LEU A 107 8.33 9.71 -2.30
C LEU A 107 8.90 9.94 -3.70
N ASP A 108 10.05 9.32 -4.02
CA ASP A 108 10.67 9.41 -5.35
C ASP A 108 9.76 8.83 -6.44
N VAL A 109 9.05 7.74 -6.11
CA VAL A 109 8.03 7.14 -7.00
C VAL A 109 6.90 8.12 -7.28
N ALA A 110 6.32 8.73 -6.23
CA ALA A 110 5.24 9.70 -6.39
C ALA A 110 5.68 10.90 -7.25
N LEU A 111 6.88 11.43 -7.01
CA LEU A 111 7.43 12.55 -7.78
C LEU A 111 7.66 12.17 -9.25
N HIS A 112 8.24 11.00 -9.50
CA HIS A 112 8.49 10.49 -10.86
C HIS A 112 7.20 10.28 -11.67
N ARG A 113 6.11 9.87 -11.00
CA ARG A 113 4.80 9.66 -11.62
C ARG A 113 3.91 10.90 -11.64
N ASN A 114 4.39 12.03 -11.09
CA ASN A 114 3.62 13.27 -10.91
C ASN A 114 2.35 13.08 -10.04
N CYS A 115 2.42 12.16 -9.06
CA CYS A 115 1.39 11.88 -8.06
C CYS A 115 1.47 12.91 -6.92
N LYS A 116 0.86 14.08 -7.14
CA LYS A 116 1.04 15.25 -6.27
C LYS A 116 0.46 15.04 -4.87
N ALA A 117 -0.71 14.41 -4.78
CA ALA A 117 -1.41 14.25 -3.50
C ALA A 117 -0.66 13.26 -2.60
N ALA A 118 -0.23 12.12 -3.16
CA ALA A 118 0.58 11.16 -2.43
C ALA A 118 1.96 11.74 -2.04
N ALA A 119 2.62 12.46 -2.95
CA ALA A 119 3.92 13.08 -2.65
C ALA A 119 3.84 14.06 -1.47
N GLU A 120 2.76 14.86 -1.39
CA GLU A 120 2.55 15.81 -0.30
C GLU A 120 2.37 15.09 1.04
N VAL A 121 1.53 14.05 1.10
CA VAL A 121 1.29 13.24 2.30
C VAL A 121 2.58 12.58 2.78
N ILE A 122 3.32 11.93 1.87
CA ILE A 122 4.53 11.20 2.21
C ILE A 122 5.61 12.16 2.73
N ARG A 123 5.80 13.32 2.08
CA ARG A 123 6.77 14.33 2.50
C ARG A 123 6.53 14.83 3.92
N ARG A 124 5.26 14.97 4.33
CA ARG A 124 4.89 15.42 5.68
C ARG A 124 5.27 14.41 6.78
N HIS A 125 5.25 13.13 6.48
CA HIS A 125 5.52 12.07 7.46
C HIS A 125 6.98 11.65 7.50
N VAL A 126 7.61 11.54 6.33
CA VAL A 126 8.88 10.81 6.18
C VAL A 126 10.10 11.73 6.32
N GLY A 127 9.91 13.06 6.26
CA GLY A 127 11.00 14.05 6.29
C GLY A 127 11.96 13.93 5.09
N PRO A 128 12.90 14.87 4.89
CA PRO A 128 13.96 14.67 3.90
C PRO A 128 14.84 13.48 4.32
N PRO A 129 15.44 12.74 3.37
CA PRO A 129 16.39 11.68 3.68
C PRO A 129 17.51 12.25 4.57
N LYS A 130 17.80 11.56 5.69
CA LYS A 130 18.94 11.89 6.57
C LYS A 130 20.26 11.48 5.93
#